data_AF-A0A800BRH9-F1
#
_entry.id   AF-A0A800BRH9-F1
#
_cell.length_a   1.000
_cell.length_b   1.000
_cell.length_c   1.000
_cell.angle_alpha   90.00
_cell.angle_beta   90.00
_cell.angle_gamma   90.00
#
_symmetry.space_group_name_H-M   'P 1'
#
loop_
_entity.id
_entity.type
_entity.pdbx_description
1 polymer ?
#
loop_
_entity_poly.entity_id
_entity_poly.type
_entity_poly.pdbx_seq_one_letter_code
_entity_poly.pdbx_strand_id
1 'polypeptide(L)'
;MPACPTPTTRRLTKSCWPNTTGCTAEFPRCEEAEATSGALPQRKRTRCLLIDIPKPYAIINLRKGLQGVSLRILRRPFPAEWILLLAVTIVAAALRFYAIGRLPPGLYHDEAFNGLDALRVLEGERPIFFPANNGREPLFIYLVALSVAALGRSPGAIRIVAAVLGTLTVPAAHLMAKAMFDRRVGLATAAVTAITLWHVNLSRI
;
A
#
# COMPACT_ATOMS: atom_id res chain seq x y z
N MET A 1 46.89 29.85 -49.58
CA MET A 1 45.94 28.72 -49.51
C MET A 1 46.64 27.53 -48.87
N PRO A 2 46.41 27.27 -47.57
CA PRO A 2 46.84 26.04 -46.93
C PRO A 2 45.67 25.06 -46.74
N ALA A 3 46.01 23.77 -46.80
CA ALA A 3 45.13 22.62 -46.73
C ALA A 3 44.45 22.45 -45.35
N CYS A 4 43.24 21.90 -45.39
CA CYS A 4 42.47 21.45 -44.23
C CYS A 4 42.75 19.96 -43.96
N PRO A 5 43.31 19.56 -42.81
CA PRO A 5 43.18 18.20 -42.31
C PRO A 5 41.90 18.03 -41.47
N THR A 6 41.35 16.83 -41.57
CA THR A 6 40.05 16.34 -41.08
C THR A 6 39.85 16.39 -39.55
N PRO A 7 38.63 16.66 -39.04
CA PRO A 7 38.35 16.66 -37.61
C PRO A 7 38.16 15.24 -37.05
N THR A 8 38.94 14.95 -36.01
CA THR A 8 38.92 13.76 -35.18
C THR A 8 37.71 13.78 -34.23
N THR A 9 37.08 12.63 -34.04
CA THR A 9 35.87 12.42 -33.24
C THR A 9 36.13 12.61 -31.73
N ARG A 10 35.73 13.76 -31.18
CA ARG A 10 35.72 13.99 -29.72
C ARG A 10 34.31 13.79 -29.15
N ARG A 11 34.19 12.80 -28.26
CA ARG A 11 32.99 12.44 -27.48
C ARG A 11 32.45 13.66 -26.72
N LEU A 12 31.17 13.93 -26.92
CA LEU A 12 30.39 14.85 -26.09
C LEU A 12 30.03 14.16 -24.77
N THR A 13 30.78 14.49 -23.73
CA THR A 13 30.33 14.35 -22.34
C THR A 13 29.40 15.51 -22.03
N LYS A 14 28.12 15.25 -21.77
CA LYS A 14 27.25 16.22 -21.08
C LYS A 14 26.86 15.64 -19.72
N SER A 15 27.67 15.98 -18.73
CA SER A 15 27.28 15.98 -17.33
C SER A 15 26.37 17.19 -17.09
N CYS A 16 25.16 16.97 -16.60
CA CYS A 16 24.31 18.03 -16.07
C CYS A 16 23.61 17.55 -14.78
N TRP A 17 23.92 18.25 -13.69
CA TRP A 17 23.14 18.44 -12.46
C TRP A 17 23.57 19.83 -11.94
N PRO A 18 22.83 20.52 -11.06
CA PRO A 18 21.38 20.62 -10.81
C PRO A 18 20.85 22.05 -11.15
N ASN A 19 19.55 22.26 -10.95
CA ASN A 19 18.90 23.57 -10.77
C ASN A 19 18.93 24.55 -11.94
N THR A 20 17.80 24.64 -12.66
CA THR A 20 17.08 25.91 -12.88
C THR A 20 15.76 25.63 -13.60
N THR A 21 14.76 26.38 -13.17
CA THR A 21 13.41 26.54 -13.72
C THR A 21 13.35 26.66 -15.23
N GLY A 22 12.42 25.91 -15.87
CA GLY A 22 11.95 26.18 -17.23
C GLY A 22 12.55 25.30 -18.32
N CYS A 23 12.15 24.02 -18.38
CA CYS A 23 12.27 23.25 -19.61
C CYS A 23 10.95 23.34 -20.39
N THR A 24 10.88 24.31 -21.30
CA THR A 24 9.93 24.24 -22.43
C THR A 24 10.38 23.12 -23.35
N ALA A 25 9.54 22.10 -23.50
CA ALA A 25 9.73 21.03 -24.47
C ALA A 25 9.55 21.60 -25.89
N GLU A 26 10.65 21.89 -26.58
CA GLU A 26 10.62 22.11 -28.04
C GLU A 26 10.36 20.77 -28.73
N PHE A 27 9.11 20.55 -29.13
CA PHE A 27 8.76 19.52 -30.11
C PHE A 27 9.24 19.98 -31.50
N PRO A 28 9.97 19.14 -32.25
CA PRO A 28 10.36 19.49 -33.61
C PRO A 28 9.13 19.56 -34.51
N ARG A 29 8.93 20.76 -35.08
CA ARG A 29 7.89 21.12 -36.03
C ARG A 29 8.05 20.27 -37.30
N CYS A 30 7.00 19.54 -37.67
CA CYS A 30 6.90 18.88 -38.98
C CYS A 30 6.80 19.99 -40.04
N GLU A 31 7.86 20.17 -40.82
CA GLU A 31 7.85 21.09 -41.95
C GLU A 31 7.27 20.35 -43.16
N GLU A 32 6.15 20.88 -43.64
CA GLU A 32 5.38 20.36 -44.77
C GLU A 32 6.11 20.54 -46.09
N ALA A 33 5.83 19.61 -47.00
CA ALA A 33 6.44 19.44 -48.29
C ALA A 33 6.11 20.59 -49.26
N GLU A 34 7.14 21.18 -49.88
CA GLU A 34 7.02 21.91 -51.14
C GLU A 34 7.61 21.09 -52.28
N ALA A 35 6.73 20.68 -53.19
CA ALA A 35 7.06 19.96 -54.41
C ALA A 35 7.59 20.94 -55.46
N THR A 36 8.87 20.79 -55.84
CA THR A 36 9.38 21.34 -57.09
C THR A 36 10.01 20.26 -57.95
N SER A 37 9.57 20.30 -59.20
CA SER A 37 9.85 19.43 -60.33
C SER A 37 11.34 19.18 -60.58
N GLY A 38 11.66 17.92 -60.90
CA GLY A 38 12.84 17.59 -61.73
C GLY A 38 13.96 16.85 -61.00
N ALA A 39 14.25 15.66 -61.52
CA ALA A 39 15.41 14.80 -61.23
C ALA A 39 15.36 13.95 -59.94
N LEU A 40 15.39 12.63 -60.15
CA LEU A 40 15.76 11.63 -59.13
C LEU A 40 17.22 11.85 -58.70
N PRO A 41 17.52 11.81 -57.39
CA PRO A 41 18.79 11.20 -57.00
C PRO A 41 18.67 10.31 -55.76
N GLN A 42 19.03 9.05 -56.00
CA GLN A 42 19.88 8.23 -55.14
C GLN A 42 19.50 8.13 -53.65
N ARG A 43 18.85 7.01 -53.36
CA ARG A 43 18.54 6.41 -52.06
C ARG A 43 19.80 6.33 -51.18
N LYS A 44 20.20 7.44 -50.53
CA LYS A 44 21.20 7.40 -49.45
C LYS A 44 20.58 6.63 -48.29
N ARG A 45 21.01 5.38 -48.14
CA ARG A 45 20.78 4.56 -46.94
C ARG A 45 21.36 5.33 -45.74
N THR A 46 20.53 6.12 -45.09
CA THR A 46 20.82 6.62 -43.75
C THR A 46 20.89 5.40 -42.86
N ARG A 47 22.12 5.00 -42.48
CA ARG A 47 22.33 4.09 -41.35
C ARG A 47 21.74 4.79 -40.14
N CYS A 48 20.48 4.50 -39.82
CA CYS A 48 19.99 4.69 -38.47
C CYS A 48 20.92 3.88 -37.58
N LEU A 49 21.82 4.59 -36.91
CA LEU A 49 22.48 4.11 -35.73
C LEU A 49 21.33 3.73 -34.79
N LEU A 50 21.02 2.44 -34.72
CA LEU A 50 20.19 1.89 -33.67
C LEU A 50 20.92 2.25 -32.39
N ILE A 51 20.48 3.34 -31.77
CA ILE A 51 20.76 3.61 -30.38
C ILE A 51 20.20 2.38 -29.67
N ASP A 52 21.10 1.50 -29.23
CA ASP A 52 20.78 0.42 -28.31
C ASP A 52 20.14 1.07 -27.09
N ILE A 53 18.80 1.09 -27.07
CA ILE A 53 18.03 1.48 -25.89
C ILE A 53 18.37 0.42 -24.85
N PRO A 54 19.04 0.76 -23.73
CA PRO A 54 19.24 -0.19 -22.66
C PRO A 54 17.84 -0.61 -22.20
N LYS A 55 17.52 -1.90 -22.36
CA LYS A 55 16.23 -2.47 -21.93
C LYS A 55 15.97 -2.01 -20.49
N PRO A 56 14.96 -1.15 -20.23
CA PRO A 56 14.53 -0.94 -18.87
C PRO A 56 13.87 -2.26 -18.42
N TYR A 57 13.73 -2.44 -17.12
CA TYR A 57 13.12 -3.62 -16.49
C TYR A 57 13.83 -4.95 -16.81
N ALA A 58 14.87 -5.24 -16.02
CA ALA A 58 15.10 -6.60 -15.58
C ALA A 58 13.77 -7.11 -15.01
N ILE A 59 13.14 -8.05 -15.73
CA ILE A 59 11.96 -8.76 -15.26
C ILE A 59 12.39 -9.47 -13.97
N ILE A 60 12.10 -8.85 -12.83
CA ILE A 60 12.02 -9.54 -11.56
C ILE A 60 11.12 -10.74 -11.84
N ASN A 61 11.68 -11.94 -11.72
CA ASN A 61 11.03 -13.19 -12.03
C ASN A 61 9.82 -13.38 -11.10
N LEU A 62 8.67 -12.77 -11.44
CA LEU A 62 7.43 -12.79 -10.63
C LEU A 62 6.93 -14.22 -10.38
N ARG A 63 7.34 -15.19 -11.23
CA ARG A 63 7.02 -16.60 -11.06
C ARG A 63 7.61 -17.22 -9.78
N LYS A 64 8.79 -16.80 -9.33
CA LYS A 64 9.41 -17.39 -8.13
C LYS A 64 8.76 -16.90 -6.83
N GLY A 65 8.19 -15.69 -6.82
CA GLY A 65 7.48 -15.14 -5.65
C GLY A 65 6.11 -15.80 -5.43
N LEU A 66 5.36 -16.05 -6.51
CA LEU A 66 4.00 -16.60 -6.43
C LEU A 66 3.96 -18.13 -6.21
N GLN A 67 4.98 -18.86 -6.65
CA GLN A 67 5.03 -20.32 -6.45
C GLN A 67 5.35 -20.74 -4.99
N GLY A 68 5.90 -19.84 -4.17
CA GLY A 68 6.19 -20.10 -2.75
C GLY A 68 5.00 -19.88 -1.80
N VAL A 69 4.08 -18.98 -2.15
CA VAL A 69 2.96 -18.56 -1.28
C VAL A 69 1.85 -19.62 -1.22
N SER A 70 1.75 -20.51 -2.23
CA SER A 70 0.52 -21.26 -2.49
C SER A 70 0.38 -22.62 -1.79
N LEU A 71 1.45 -23.31 -1.40
CA LEU A 71 1.34 -24.72 -0.92
C LEU A 71 1.55 -24.95 0.59
N ARG A 72 2.10 -23.97 1.34
CA ARG A 72 2.30 -24.14 2.79
C ARG A 72 1.03 -23.87 3.61
N ILE A 73 0.19 -22.93 3.18
CA ILE A 73 -1.06 -22.59 3.88
C ILE A 73 -2.04 -23.78 3.85
N LEU A 74 -2.03 -24.54 2.75
CA LEU A 74 -2.88 -25.71 2.51
C LEU A 74 -2.34 -27.01 3.13
N ARG A 75 -1.16 -27.00 3.77
CA ARG A 75 -0.72 -28.19 4.53
C ARG A 75 -1.73 -28.47 5.63
N ARG A 76 -2.18 -29.73 5.70
CA ARG A 76 -3.16 -30.16 6.69
C ARG A 76 -2.67 -29.74 8.08
N PRO A 77 -3.38 -28.81 8.72
CA PRO A 77 -2.99 -28.32 10.01
C PRO A 77 -3.21 -29.44 11.03
N PHE A 78 -2.28 -29.57 11.97
CA PHE A 78 -2.54 -30.44 13.10
C PHE A 78 -3.65 -29.83 13.95
N PRO A 79 -4.59 -30.62 14.50
CA PRO A 79 -5.68 -30.08 15.32
C PRO A 79 -5.16 -29.24 16.49
N ALA A 80 -4.02 -29.62 17.06
CA ALA A 80 -3.34 -28.86 18.11
C ALA A 80 -2.93 -27.43 17.69
N GLU A 81 -2.67 -27.16 16.41
CA GLU A 81 -2.33 -25.82 15.91
C GLU A 81 -3.49 -24.86 16.06
N TRP A 82 -4.65 -25.29 15.57
CA TRP A 82 -5.87 -24.49 15.61
C TRP A 82 -6.39 -24.32 17.02
N ILE A 83 -6.27 -25.35 17.87
CA ILE A 83 -6.62 -25.25 19.27
C ILE A 83 -5.75 -24.19 19.95
N LEU A 84 -4.43 -24.20 19.70
CA LEU A 84 -3.52 -23.22 20.29
C LEU A 84 -3.78 -21.81 19.73
N LEU A 85 -4.01 -21.69 18.42
CA LEU A 85 -4.34 -20.41 17.80
C LEU A 85 -5.66 -19.84 18.32
N LEU A 86 -6.67 -20.69 18.49
CA LEU A 86 -7.95 -20.32 19.08
C LEU A 86 -7.75 -19.85 20.52
N ALA A 87 -6.99 -20.59 21.34
CA ALA A 87 -6.68 -20.20 22.70
C ALA A 87 -5.99 -18.82 22.75
N VAL A 88 -4.98 -18.59 21.91
CA VAL A 88 -4.29 -17.28 21.81
C VAL A 88 -5.25 -16.18 21.36
N THR A 89 -6.15 -16.47 20.42
CA THR A 89 -7.14 -15.50 19.93
C THR A 89 -8.19 -15.18 21.01
N ILE A 90 -8.59 -16.15 21.82
CA ILE A 90 -9.48 -15.94 22.97
C ILE A 90 -8.80 -15.07 24.02
N VAL A 91 -7.52 -15.30 24.32
CA VAL A 91 -6.75 -14.44 25.23
C VAL A 91 -6.67 -13.02 24.67
N ALA A 92 -6.37 -12.88 23.37
CA ALA A 92 -6.34 -11.59 22.69
C ALA A 92 -7.68 -10.84 22.78
N ALA A 93 -8.79 -11.55 22.58
CA ALA A 93 -10.14 -11.02 22.70
C ALA A 93 -10.42 -10.61 24.16
N ALA A 94 -10.14 -11.47 25.13
CA ALA A 94 -10.35 -11.18 26.54
C ALA A 94 -9.63 -9.88 26.96
N LEU A 95 -8.38 -9.70 26.54
CA LEU A 95 -7.62 -8.47 26.83
C LEU A 95 -8.21 -7.21 26.17
N ARG A 96 -8.79 -7.33 24.98
CA ARG A 96 -9.31 -6.18 24.20
C ARG A 96 -10.73 -5.81 24.59
N PHE A 97 -11.61 -6.79 24.81
CA PHE A 97 -13.02 -6.57 25.14
C PHE A 97 -13.28 -6.34 26.63
N TYR A 98 -12.32 -6.66 27.51
CA TYR A 98 -12.48 -6.43 28.94
C TYR A 98 -12.74 -4.94 29.24
N ALA A 99 -13.94 -4.67 29.77
CA ALA A 99 -14.41 -3.35 30.17
C ALA A 99 -14.29 -2.26 29.10
N ILE A 100 -14.36 -2.61 27.81
CA ILE A 100 -14.11 -1.68 26.68
C ILE A 100 -15.00 -0.42 26.67
N GLY A 101 -16.24 -0.53 27.17
CA GLY A 101 -17.16 0.60 27.30
C GLY A 101 -16.95 1.47 28.54
N ARG A 102 -16.09 1.06 29.49
CA ARG A 102 -15.84 1.77 30.75
C ARG A 102 -14.41 2.28 30.88
N LEU A 103 -13.43 1.52 30.37
CA LEU A 103 -12.01 1.86 30.40
C LEU A 103 -11.43 1.89 28.98
N PRO A 104 -10.65 2.93 28.62
CA PRO A 104 -10.37 4.14 29.41
C PRO A 104 -11.62 5.05 29.54
N PRO A 105 -11.74 5.85 30.62
CA PRO A 105 -12.85 6.78 30.79
C PRO A 105 -12.74 7.95 29.80
N GLY A 106 -13.89 8.40 29.29
CA GLY A 106 -13.95 9.43 28.25
C GLY A 106 -13.64 8.90 26.85
N LEU A 107 -13.81 9.75 25.84
CA LEU A 107 -13.42 9.49 24.47
C LEU A 107 -12.13 10.24 24.17
N TYR A 108 -11.20 9.57 23.49
CA TYR A 108 -10.05 10.24 22.91
C TYR A 108 -10.51 11.14 21.76
N HIS A 109 -9.69 12.15 21.44
CA HIS A 109 -10.00 13.13 20.39
C HIS A 109 -10.40 12.44 19.07
N ASP A 110 -9.60 11.47 18.64
CA ASP A 110 -9.82 10.75 17.37
C ASP A 110 -11.08 9.86 17.41
N GLU A 111 -11.37 9.24 18.54
CA GLU A 111 -12.59 8.44 18.75
C GLU A 111 -13.85 9.31 18.65
N ALA A 112 -13.80 10.51 19.23
CA ALA A 112 -14.91 11.46 19.18
C ALA A 112 -15.20 11.91 17.76
N PHE A 113 -14.15 12.22 16.96
CA PHE A 113 -14.32 12.55 15.54
C PHE A 113 -14.90 11.38 14.74
N ASN A 114 -14.43 10.15 14.98
CA ASN A 114 -14.98 8.96 14.33
C ASN A 114 -16.46 8.75 14.69
N GLY A 115 -16.83 9.00 15.95
CA GLY A 115 -18.22 8.96 16.40
C GLY A 115 -19.11 10.01 15.73
N LEU A 116 -18.64 11.26 15.62
CA LEU A 116 -19.39 12.33 14.98
C LEU A 116 -19.61 12.08 13.49
N ASP A 117 -18.58 11.63 12.78
CA ASP A 117 -18.73 11.28 11.36
C ASP A 117 -19.61 10.06 11.15
N ALA A 118 -19.54 9.08 12.06
CA ALA A 118 -20.46 7.95 12.04
C ALA A 118 -21.93 8.39 12.19
N LEU A 119 -22.23 9.42 12.99
CA LEU A 119 -23.58 9.98 13.09
C LEU A 119 -24.04 10.60 11.77
N ARG A 120 -23.18 11.38 11.11
CA ARG A 120 -23.49 11.97 9.78
C ARG A 120 -23.75 10.90 8.74
N VAL A 121 -23.02 9.79 8.79
CA VAL A 121 -23.26 8.62 7.93
C VAL A 121 -24.64 8.02 8.18
N LEU A 122 -25.04 7.89 9.45
CA LEU A 122 -26.36 7.38 9.82
C LEU A 122 -27.50 8.34 9.44
N GLU A 123 -27.22 9.63 9.33
CA GLU A 123 -28.14 10.65 8.79
C GLU A 123 -28.27 10.60 7.26
N GLY A 124 -27.46 9.78 6.59
CA GLY A 124 -27.54 9.51 5.15
C GLY A 124 -26.36 10.03 4.35
N GLU A 125 -25.38 10.70 4.96
CA GLU A 125 -24.17 11.09 4.26
C GLU A 125 -23.32 9.88 3.87
N ARG A 126 -22.75 9.89 2.66
CA ARG A 126 -21.87 8.81 2.17
C ARG A 126 -20.61 9.37 1.51
N PRO A 127 -19.81 10.17 2.23
CA PRO A 127 -18.62 10.76 1.65
C PRO A 127 -17.56 9.66 1.40
N ILE A 128 -16.80 9.82 0.33
CA ILE A 128 -15.65 8.96 0.02
C ILE A 128 -14.39 9.38 0.79
N PHE A 129 -14.40 10.57 1.39
CA PHE A 129 -13.31 11.15 2.15
C PHE A 129 -13.85 12.01 3.29
N PHE A 130 -13.34 11.79 4.50
CA PHE A 130 -13.76 12.55 5.68
C PHE A 130 -12.68 13.59 6.03
N PRO A 131 -12.91 14.90 5.79
CA PRO A 131 -11.86 15.92 5.92
C PRO A 131 -11.53 16.29 7.37
N ALA A 132 -12.41 15.98 8.33
CA ALA A 132 -12.16 16.27 9.74
C ALA A 132 -10.97 15.43 10.27
N ASN A 133 -10.29 15.92 11.30
CA ASN A 133 -9.15 15.26 11.95
C ASN A 133 -8.04 14.82 10.98
N ASN A 134 -7.48 15.76 10.21
CA ASN A 134 -6.40 15.58 9.24
C ASN A 134 -6.73 14.73 8.00
N GLY A 135 -8.00 14.43 7.74
CA GLY A 135 -8.39 13.61 6.60
C GLY A 135 -8.31 12.12 6.92
N ARG A 136 -9.42 11.40 6.76
CA ARG A 136 -9.53 9.97 7.14
C ARG A 136 -10.19 9.14 6.07
N GLU A 137 -9.80 7.87 6.04
CA GLU A 137 -10.37 6.86 5.18
C GLU A 137 -11.80 6.48 5.62
N PRO A 138 -12.69 6.17 4.66
CA PRO A 138 -14.10 5.99 4.96
C PRO A 138 -14.44 4.61 5.57
N LEU A 139 -13.62 3.58 5.32
CA LEU A 139 -13.95 2.20 5.69
C LEU A 139 -14.14 2.04 7.20
N PHE A 140 -13.22 2.57 8.00
CA PHE A 140 -13.31 2.47 9.45
C PHE A 140 -14.55 3.21 9.98
N ILE A 141 -14.84 4.40 9.46
CA ILE A 141 -15.99 5.21 9.85
C ILE A 141 -17.31 4.50 9.51
N TYR A 142 -17.40 3.83 8.35
CA TYR A 142 -18.59 3.04 8.01
C TYR A 142 -18.80 1.85 8.96
N LEU A 143 -17.73 1.18 9.40
CA LEU A 143 -17.83 0.11 10.39
C LEU A 143 -18.26 0.66 11.75
N VAL A 144 -17.76 1.83 12.16
CA VAL A 144 -18.19 2.52 13.37
C VAL A 144 -19.66 2.93 13.27
N ALA A 145 -20.12 3.47 12.14
CA ALA A 145 -21.52 3.80 11.91
C ALA A 145 -22.42 2.57 12.07
N LEU A 146 -22.03 1.44 11.48
CA LEU A 146 -22.77 0.18 11.63
C LEU A 146 -22.84 -0.26 13.10
N SER A 147 -21.73 -0.17 13.82
CA SER A 147 -21.68 -0.53 15.25
C SER A 147 -22.51 0.41 16.12
N VAL A 148 -22.46 1.72 15.87
CA VAL A 148 -23.26 2.73 16.57
C VAL A 148 -24.76 2.56 16.26
N ALA A 149 -25.13 2.17 15.04
CA ALA A 149 -26.51 1.82 14.71
C ALA A 149 -27.00 0.59 15.48
N ALA A 150 -26.15 -0.42 15.66
CA ALA A 150 -26.52 -1.67 16.31
C ALA A 150 -26.52 -1.60 17.85
N LEU A 151 -25.52 -0.94 18.44
CA LEU A 151 -25.28 -0.92 19.89
C LEU A 151 -25.64 0.42 20.56
N GLY A 152 -26.00 1.43 19.76
CA GLY A 152 -26.32 2.77 20.23
C GLY A 152 -25.10 3.69 20.39
N ARG A 153 -25.37 4.95 20.75
CA ARG A 153 -24.36 6.01 20.90
C ARG A 153 -23.60 5.86 22.23
N SER A 154 -22.58 5.03 22.23
CA SER A 154 -21.72 4.83 23.41
C SER A 154 -20.24 4.70 23.02
N PRO A 155 -19.29 5.00 23.92
CA PRO A 155 -17.87 4.77 23.66
C PRO A 155 -17.55 3.30 23.32
N GLY A 156 -18.25 2.37 23.98
CA GLY A 156 -18.11 0.94 23.70
C GLY A 156 -18.48 0.59 22.25
N ALA A 157 -19.50 1.23 21.69
CA ALA A 157 -19.93 0.99 20.30
C ALA A 157 -18.88 1.47 19.28
N ILE A 158 -18.08 2.48 19.59
CA ILE A 158 -17.00 2.94 18.70
C ILE A 158 -15.81 1.98 18.80
N ARG A 159 -15.39 1.68 20.03
CA ARG A 159 -14.20 0.87 20.34
C ARG A 159 -14.32 -0.59 19.93
N ILE A 160 -15.53 -1.14 19.90
CA ILE A 160 -15.74 -2.56 19.54
C ILE A 160 -15.21 -2.86 18.13
N VAL A 161 -15.26 -1.89 17.21
CA VAL A 161 -14.75 -2.05 15.85
C VAL A 161 -13.24 -2.25 15.87
N ALA A 162 -12.51 -1.38 16.58
CA ALA A 162 -11.07 -1.49 16.75
C ALA A 162 -10.68 -2.80 17.47
N ALA A 163 -11.43 -3.20 18.49
CA ALA A 163 -11.18 -4.44 19.23
C ALA A 163 -11.43 -5.69 18.38
N VAL A 164 -12.47 -5.72 17.56
CA VAL A 164 -12.75 -6.81 16.62
C VAL A 164 -11.63 -6.90 15.58
N LEU A 165 -11.31 -5.80 14.90
CA LEU A 165 -10.27 -5.78 13.87
C LEU A 165 -8.91 -6.18 14.47
N GLY A 166 -8.56 -5.64 15.63
CA GLY A 166 -7.32 -5.97 16.33
C GLY A 166 -7.25 -7.40 16.84
N THR A 167 -8.40 -8.03 17.16
CA THR A 167 -8.46 -9.45 17.49
C THR A 167 -8.28 -10.32 16.24
N LEU A 168 -8.89 -9.93 15.11
CA LEU A 168 -8.74 -10.61 13.83
C LEU A 168 -7.31 -10.50 13.25
N THR A 169 -6.55 -9.47 13.63
CA THR A 169 -5.14 -9.36 13.26
C THR A 169 -4.29 -10.52 13.81
N VAL A 170 -4.68 -11.12 14.95
CA VAL A 170 -3.92 -12.24 15.56
C VAL A 170 -3.88 -13.49 14.67
N PRO A 171 -5.02 -14.08 14.24
CA PRO A 171 -5.00 -15.19 13.29
C PRO A 171 -4.46 -14.78 11.91
N ALA A 172 -4.69 -13.54 11.46
CA ALA A 172 -4.10 -13.06 10.20
C ALA A 172 -2.56 -13.04 10.25
N ALA A 173 -1.98 -12.55 11.35
CA ALA A 173 -0.54 -12.51 11.57
C ALA A 173 0.05 -13.93 11.67
N HIS A 174 -0.66 -14.86 12.30
CA HIS A 174 -0.29 -16.28 12.31
C HIS A 174 -0.18 -16.84 10.89
N LEU A 175 -1.23 -16.66 10.07
CA LEU A 175 -1.29 -17.19 8.72
C LEU A 175 -0.18 -16.59 7.84
N MET A 176 0.06 -15.29 7.96
CA MET A 176 1.15 -14.60 7.26
C MET A 176 2.52 -15.18 7.64
N ALA A 177 2.84 -15.23 8.93
CA ALA A 177 4.13 -15.72 9.40
C ALA A 177 4.34 -17.22 9.11
N LYS A 178 3.29 -18.02 9.18
CA LYS A 178 3.30 -19.44 8.76
C LYS A 178 3.57 -19.61 7.26
N ALA A 179 3.03 -18.72 6.42
CA ALA A 179 3.27 -18.76 4.99
C ALA A 179 4.71 -18.38 4.62
N MET A 180 5.29 -17.40 5.33
CA MET A 180 6.66 -16.94 5.11
C MET A 180 7.73 -17.86 5.70
N PHE A 181 7.48 -18.41 6.88
CA PHE A 181 8.43 -19.20 7.65
C PHE A 181 7.84 -20.60 7.92
N ASP A 182 7.44 -20.86 9.15
CA ASP A 182 6.89 -22.12 9.59
C ASP A 182 5.80 -21.91 10.66
N ARG A 183 5.19 -23.03 11.08
CA ARG A 183 4.12 -23.04 12.08
C ARG A 183 4.55 -22.48 13.44
N ARG A 184 5.77 -22.78 13.90
CA ARG A 184 6.26 -22.34 15.22
C ARG A 184 6.41 -20.83 15.22
N VAL A 185 7.00 -20.27 14.17
CA VAL A 185 7.10 -18.82 13.97
C VAL A 185 5.70 -18.21 13.90
N GLY A 186 4.77 -18.81 13.14
CA GLY A 186 3.39 -18.35 13.09
C GLY A 186 2.70 -18.28 14.45
N LEU A 187 2.86 -19.29 15.30
CA LEU A 187 2.29 -19.31 16.65
C LEU A 187 2.97 -18.30 17.58
N ALA A 188 4.30 -18.16 17.49
CA ALA A 188 5.05 -17.16 18.24
C ALA A 188 4.60 -15.73 17.86
N THR A 189 4.46 -15.45 16.56
CA THR A 189 3.93 -14.16 16.07
C THR A 189 2.52 -13.91 16.60
N ALA A 190 1.64 -14.91 16.56
CA ALA A 190 0.29 -14.78 17.11
C ALA A 190 0.31 -14.42 18.60
N ALA A 191 1.13 -15.12 19.39
CA ALA A 191 1.27 -14.89 20.82
C ALA A 191 1.80 -13.49 21.13
N VAL A 192 2.85 -13.05 20.42
CA VAL A 192 3.40 -11.69 20.57
C VAL A 192 2.36 -10.64 20.21
N THR A 193 1.70 -10.76 19.05
CA THR A 193 0.64 -9.82 18.63
C THR A 193 -0.55 -9.79 19.59
N ALA A 194 -0.88 -10.94 20.21
CA ALA A 194 -1.97 -11.03 21.17
C ALA A 194 -1.73 -10.18 22.43
N ILE A 195 -0.50 -10.16 22.94
CA ILE A 195 -0.15 -9.58 24.26
C ILE A 195 0.65 -8.28 24.20
N THR A 196 1.21 -7.91 23.04
CA THR A 196 2.05 -6.71 22.94
C THR A 196 1.26 -5.46 23.32
N LEU A 197 1.81 -4.69 24.27
CA LEU A 197 1.18 -3.51 24.86
C LEU A 197 0.59 -2.57 23.80
N TRP A 198 1.39 -2.22 22.78
CA TRP A 198 0.98 -1.31 21.72
C TRP A 198 -0.23 -1.81 20.95
N HIS A 199 -0.23 -3.09 20.58
CA HIS A 199 -1.33 -3.66 19.82
C HIS A 199 -2.59 -3.77 20.67
N VAL A 200 -2.47 -4.10 21.96
CA VAL A 200 -3.63 -4.15 22.87
C VAL A 200 -4.18 -2.75 23.11
N ASN A 201 -3.33 -1.75 23.36
CA ASN A 201 -3.78 -0.39 23.66
C ASN A 201 -4.44 0.29 22.46
N LEU A 202 -3.82 0.21 21.27
CA LEU A 202 -4.38 0.79 20.04
C LEU A 202 -5.61 0.06 19.50
N SER A 203 -5.86 -1.19 19.94
CA SER A 203 -7.10 -1.90 19.59
C SER A 203 -8.23 -1.65 20.60
N ARG A 204 -8.01 -0.79 21.61
CA ARG A 204 -9.01 -0.45 22.64
C ARG A 204 -9.42 1.04 22.62
N ILE A 205 -8.74 1.84 21.82
CA ILE A 205 -8.91 3.29 21.63
C ILE A 205 -9.03 3.53 20.13
#